data_AF-A0A7J6DRD0-F1
#
_entry.id   AF-A0A7J6DRD0-F1
#
_cell.length_a   1.000
_cell.length_b   1.000
_cell.length_c   1.000
_cell.angle_alpha   90.00
_cell.angle_beta   90.00
_cell.angle_gamma   90.00
#
_symmetry.space_group_name_H-M   'P 1'
#
loop_
_entity.id
_entity.type
_entity.pdbx_description
1 polymer ?
#
loop_
_entity_poly.entity_id
_entity_poly.type
_entity_poly.pdbx_seq_one_letter_code
_entity_poly.pdbx_strand_id
1 'polypeptide(L)'
;MIFLNGVPFHTHDHISSSSSNENDTLLALMNHPTLVSASESIKAIPERKFKIPEESCPGRLEKSKWVYLFQREYATADPALVDFIGTDEATTCVGFAIRNRKNGITSVAHMDSPNIVDKGLDQMLSSFIDRCLDDDLDVHMIGSFEDSSPDHGSDKSGSESDENLDGHSFSLCSKIIETLMMKEEKFHFQTLCVLAHNTKKDSEGNA
;
A
#
# COMPACT_ATOMS: atom_id res chain seq x y z
N MET A 1 0.92 6.04 -14.21
CA MET A 1 1.27 4.71 -14.82
C MET A 1 2.04 3.84 -13.83
N ILE A 2 1.70 2.56 -13.72
CA ILE A 2 2.35 1.61 -12.79
C ILE A 2 3.54 0.91 -13.48
N PHE A 3 4.62 0.72 -12.74
CA PHE A 3 5.85 0.04 -13.18
C PHE A 3 6.27 -1.04 -12.18
N LEU A 4 6.82 -2.14 -12.71
CA LEU A 4 7.46 -3.21 -11.95
C LEU A 4 8.85 -3.47 -12.55
N ASN A 5 9.90 -3.44 -11.71
CA ASN A 5 11.29 -3.55 -12.16
C ASN A 5 11.68 -2.59 -13.31
N GLY A 6 11.09 -1.39 -13.32
CA GLY A 6 11.33 -0.38 -14.35
C GLY A 6 10.62 -0.61 -15.68
N VAL A 7 9.77 -1.64 -15.78
CA VAL A 7 8.93 -1.91 -16.96
C VAL A 7 7.49 -1.49 -16.68
N PRO A 8 6.79 -0.81 -17.61
CA PRO A 8 5.37 -0.52 -17.47
C PRO A 8 4.56 -1.81 -17.24
N PHE A 9 3.67 -1.79 -16.27
CA PHE A 9 2.79 -2.91 -16.00
C PHE A 9 1.53 -2.82 -16.87
N HIS A 10 1.23 -3.91 -17.58
CA HIS A 10 0.02 -4.04 -18.40
C HIS A 10 -0.79 -5.24 -17.93
N THR A 11 -2.03 -5.00 -17.47
CA THR A 11 -2.93 -6.07 -16.97
C THR A 11 -3.18 -7.16 -18.01
N HIS A 12 -3.23 -6.80 -19.30
CA HIS A 12 -3.52 -7.74 -20.40
C HIS A 12 -2.40 -8.75 -20.68
N ASP A 13 -1.16 -8.48 -20.27
CA ASP A 13 -0.04 -9.41 -20.49
C ASP A 13 -0.08 -10.61 -19.54
N HIS A 14 -0.93 -10.54 -18.51
CA HIS A 14 -1.01 -11.53 -17.44
C HIS A 14 -2.37 -12.26 -17.36
N ILE A 15 -3.33 -11.96 -18.25
CA ILE A 15 -4.67 -12.56 -18.25
C ILE A 15 -5.05 -13.04 -19.66
N SER A 16 -5.46 -14.31 -19.76
CA SER A 16 -6.02 -14.86 -20.99
C SER A 16 -7.53 -14.59 -21.05
N SER A 17 -7.94 -13.74 -22.00
CA SER A 17 -9.32 -13.48 -22.50
C SER A 17 -10.23 -12.46 -21.77
N SER A 18 -10.54 -11.38 -22.52
CA SER A 18 -11.84 -10.75 -22.79
C SER A 18 -12.85 -10.36 -21.68
N SER A 19 -12.40 -9.90 -20.52
CA SER A 19 -13.09 -8.84 -19.77
C SER A 19 -12.08 -8.20 -18.84
N SER A 20 -11.79 -6.91 -19.03
CA SER A 20 -10.90 -6.16 -18.14
C SER A 20 -11.72 -5.51 -17.05
N ASN A 21 -11.93 -6.21 -15.95
CA ASN A 21 -12.56 -5.64 -14.77
C ASN A 21 -11.47 -5.02 -13.89
N GLU A 22 -11.75 -3.91 -13.21
CA GLU A 22 -10.78 -3.16 -12.39
C GLU A 22 -10.14 -4.06 -11.30
N ASN A 23 -10.93 -5.01 -10.78
CA ASN A 23 -10.54 -6.08 -9.86
C ASN A 23 -9.36 -6.92 -10.37
N ASP A 24 -9.25 -7.09 -11.68
CA ASP A 24 -8.23 -7.93 -12.30
C ASP A 24 -6.82 -7.34 -12.12
N THR A 25 -6.71 -6.02 -12.02
CA THR A 25 -5.41 -5.35 -11.96
C THR A 25 -4.75 -5.50 -10.59
N LEU A 26 -5.50 -5.31 -9.49
CA LEU A 26 -4.98 -5.53 -8.14
C LEU A 26 -4.52 -6.98 -7.97
N LEU A 27 -5.34 -7.94 -8.40
CA LEU A 27 -5.01 -9.36 -8.33
C LEU A 27 -3.77 -9.70 -9.17
N ALA A 28 -3.65 -9.15 -10.38
CA ALA A 28 -2.48 -9.36 -11.22
C ALA A 28 -1.20 -8.79 -10.61
N LEU A 29 -1.27 -7.61 -9.98
CA LEU A 29 -0.14 -7.02 -9.23
C LEU A 29 0.24 -7.90 -8.03
N MET A 30 -0.74 -8.34 -7.23
CA MET A 30 -0.50 -9.21 -6.08
C MET A 30 0.15 -10.54 -6.49
N ASN A 31 -0.19 -11.08 -7.65
CA ASN A 31 0.37 -12.33 -8.15
C ASN A 31 1.70 -12.16 -8.90
N HIS A 32 2.15 -10.92 -9.14
CA HIS A 32 3.38 -10.68 -9.87
C HIS A 32 4.61 -11.15 -9.05
N PRO A 33 5.52 -11.99 -9.60
CA PRO A 33 6.58 -12.64 -8.82
C PRO A 33 7.48 -11.71 -8.01
N THR A 34 7.79 -10.52 -8.55
CA THR A 34 8.59 -9.51 -7.83
C THR A 34 7.89 -9.01 -6.57
N LEU A 35 6.58 -8.77 -6.64
CA LEU A 35 5.83 -8.26 -5.50
C LEU A 35 5.54 -9.35 -4.48
N VAL A 36 5.32 -10.59 -4.92
CA VAL A 36 5.27 -11.76 -4.03
C VAL A 36 6.59 -11.89 -3.25
N SER A 37 7.73 -11.85 -3.92
CA SER A 37 9.05 -11.94 -3.29
C SER A 37 9.31 -10.78 -2.31
N ALA A 38 8.91 -9.56 -2.67
CA ALA A 38 9.01 -8.40 -1.78
C ALA A 38 8.13 -8.56 -0.52
N SER A 39 6.91 -9.08 -0.69
CA SER A 39 5.98 -9.34 0.41
C SER A 39 6.47 -10.44 1.35
N GLU A 40 7.09 -11.50 0.83
CA GLU A 40 7.75 -12.51 1.66
C GLU A 40 8.94 -11.93 2.42
N SER A 41 9.75 -11.10 1.75
CA SER A 41 10.93 -10.46 2.34
C SER A 41 10.55 -9.54 3.51
N ILE A 42 9.50 -8.72 3.35
CA ILE A 42 9.08 -7.81 4.43
C ILE A 42 8.47 -8.57 5.62
N LYS A 43 7.72 -9.66 5.37
CA LYS A 43 7.18 -10.53 6.43
C LYS A 43 8.26 -11.22 7.25
N ALA A 44 9.44 -11.46 6.67
CA ALA A 44 10.57 -12.06 7.37
C ALA A 44 11.31 -11.07 8.29
N ILE A 45 11.04 -9.76 8.19
CA ILE A 45 11.67 -8.75 9.04
C ILE A 45 11.02 -8.80 10.44
N PRO A 46 11.80 -9.01 11.52
CA PRO A 46 11.25 -8.99 12.86
C PRO A 46 10.78 -7.59 13.24
N GLU A 47 9.64 -7.52 13.92
CA GLU A 47 9.09 -6.26 14.45
C GLU A 47 10.13 -5.55 15.32
N ARG A 48 10.37 -4.26 15.04
CA ARG A 48 11.24 -3.41 15.85
C ARG A 48 10.39 -2.50 16.72
N LYS A 49 10.53 -2.64 18.04
CA LYS A 49 9.95 -1.68 18.99
C LYS A 49 10.79 -0.41 19.02
N PHE A 50 10.18 0.69 18.61
CA PHE A 50 10.80 2.00 18.70
C PHE A 50 10.58 2.55 20.11
N LYS A 51 11.69 2.84 20.81
CA LYS A 51 11.69 3.36 22.18
C LYS A 51 12.42 4.69 22.20
N ILE A 52 11.84 5.68 22.88
CA ILE A 52 12.53 6.92 23.20
C ILE A 52 13.66 6.56 24.19
N PRO A 53 14.94 6.86 23.90
CA PRO A 53 16.01 6.62 24.85
C PRO A 53 15.79 7.46 26.12
N GLU A 54 15.85 6.82 27.28
CA GLU A 54 15.88 7.55 28.56
C GLU A 54 17.11 8.47 28.59
N GLU A 55 16.91 9.71 29.05
CA GLU A 55 17.84 10.84 28.89
C GLU A 55 19.16 10.75 29.68
N SER A 56 19.47 9.60 30.28
CA SER A 56 20.49 9.46 31.32
C SER A 56 21.89 9.02 30.83
N CYS A 57 22.15 8.95 29.53
CA CYS A 57 23.48 8.58 28.99
C CYS A 57 24.19 9.76 28.32
N PRO A 58 25.15 10.44 29.00
CA PRO A 58 25.97 11.47 28.39
C PRO A 58 26.96 10.81 27.41
N GLY A 59 26.79 11.10 26.10
CA GLY A 59 27.67 10.61 25.03
C GLY A 59 26.97 9.86 23.88
N ARG A 60 25.63 9.77 23.87
CA ARG A 60 24.90 9.08 22.80
C ARG A 60 24.55 10.02 21.63
N LEU A 61 24.71 9.48 20.42
CA LEU A 61 24.40 10.04 19.10
C LEU A 61 23.11 10.89 19.08
N GLU A 62 23.06 11.88 18.17
CA GLU A 62 21.88 12.71 17.88
C GLU A 62 20.57 11.92 18.07
N LYS A 63 19.65 12.47 18.88
CA LYS A 63 18.32 11.88 19.08
C LYS A 63 17.68 11.72 17.70
N SER A 64 17.39 10.47 17.30
CA SER A 64 16.65 10.23 16.05
C SER A 64 15.34 11.01 16.07
N LYS A 65 14.92 11.50 14.90
CA LYS A 65 13.68 12.25 14.69
C LYS A 65 12.65 11.35 14.03
N TRP A 66 11.43 11.40 14.56
CA TRP A 66 10.36 10.45 14.28
C TRP A 66 9.09 11.23 13.95
N VAL A 67 8.36 10.78 12.94
CA VAL A 67 7.01 11.22 12.64
C VAL A 67 6.10 10.00 12.71
N TYR A 68 5.20 9.99 13.68
CA TYR A 68 4.18 8.96 13.80
C TYR A 68 2.85 9.51 13.30
N LEU A 69 2.10 8.70 12.56
CA LEU A 69 0.83 9.07 11.93
C LEU A 69 -0.30 8.24 12.53
N PHE A 70 -1.38 8.92 12.87
CA PHE A 70 -2.64 8.26 13.19
C PHE A 70 -3.44 7.91 11.93
N GLN A 71 -4.46 7.06 12.12
CA GLN A 71 -5.46 6.78 11.09
C GLN A 71 -6.02 8.09 10.50
N ARG A 72 -6.14 8.16 9.17
CA ARG A 72 -6.59 9.33 8.38
C ARG A 72 -5.59 10.48 8.30
N GLU A 73 -4.37 10.31 8.77
CA GLU A 73 -3.30 11.29 8.62
C GLU A 73 -2.34 10.91 7.49
N TYR A 74 -1.69 11.94 6.93
CA TYR A 74 -0.52 11.78 6.10
C TYR A 74 0.54 12.80 6.49
N ALA A 75 1.81 12.49 6.26
CA ALA A 75 2.87 13.48 6.34
C ALA A 75 3.95 13.21 5.29
N THR A 76 4.67 14.27 4.95
CA THR A 76 5.77 14.25 4.01
C THR A 76 7.04 14.64 4.74
N ALA A 77 8.05 13.79 4.63
CA ALA A 77 9.30 13.89 5.35
C ALA A 77 10.47 14.07 4.38
N ASP A 78 11.28 15.09 4.63
CA ASP A 78 12.60 15.23 4.03
C ASP A 78 13.59 14.32 4.79
N PRO A 79 14.28 13.38 4.11
CA PRO A 79 15.26 12.50 4.75
C PRO A 79 16.43 13.26 5.40
N ALA A 80 16.66 14.53 5.07
CA ALA A 80 17.64 15.37 5.78
C ALA A 80 17.15 15.83 7.17
N LEU A 81 15.85 15.73 7.46
CA LEU A 81 15.23 16.27 8.66
C LEU A 81 14.59 15.21 9.56
N VAL A 82 14.17 14.07 9.01
CA VAL A 82 13.44 13.02 9.73
C VAL A 82 14.07 11.66 9.42
N ASP A 83 14.40 10.90 10.46
CA ASP A 83 15.01 9.57 10.32
C ASP A 83 13.96 8.48 10.07
N PHE A 84 12.79 8.61 10.73
CA PHE A 84 11.72 7.62 10.66
C PHE A 84 10.35 8.29 10.52
N ILE A 85 9.52 7.76 9.61
CA ILE A 85 8.11 8.08 9.48
C ILE A 85 7.31 6.78 9.39
N GLY A 86 6.17 6.69 10.06
CA GLY A 86 5.36 5.47 10.03
C GLY A 86 4.03 5.58 10.75
N THR A 87 3.27 4.50 10.65
CA THR A 87 1.97 4.28 11.29
C THR A 87 1.93 2.84 11.81
N ASP A 88 1.02 2.55 12.73
CA ASP A 88 0.64 1.19 13.15
C ASP A 88 -0.88 1.00 13.07
N GLU A 89 -1.39 -0.08 13.68
CA GLU A 89 -2.81 -0.41 13.82
C GLU A 89 -3.63 -0.47 12.51
N ALA A 90 -2.96 -0.67 11.37
CA ALA A 90 -3.59 -0.87 10.08
C ALA A 90 -4.19 -2.29 9.94
N THR A 91 -5.37 -2.49 10.52
CA THR A 91 -6.15 -3.74 10.41
C THR A 91 -6.75 -3.88 9.01
N THR A 92 -7.92 -3.29 8.76
CA THR A 92 -8.53 -3.19 7.41
C THR A 92 -8.02 -2.00 6.61
N CYS A 93 -7.29 -1.09 7.28
CA CYS A 93 -6.68 0.09 6.69
C CYS A 93 -5.38 -0.26 5.94
N VAL A 94 -4.87 0.68 5.14
CA VAL A 94 -3.62 0.53 4.39
C VAL A 94 -2.63 1.61 4.81
N GLY A 95 -1.45 1.17 5.29
CA GLY A 95 -0.25 1.99 5.35
C GLY A 95 0.31 2.16 3.94
N PHE A 96 0.30 3.39 3.46
CA PHE A 96 0.66 3.74 2.09
C PHE A 96 1.85 4.70 2.09
N ALA A 97 2.92 4.36 1.38
CA ALA A 97 4.11 5.21 1.27
C ALA A 97 4.49 5.45 -0.19
N ILE A 98 4.76 6.72 -0.51
CA ILE A 98 5.34 7.16 -1.79
C ILE A 98 6.67 7.85 -1.50
N ARG A 99 7.72 7.42 -2.20
CA ARG A 99 9.05 8.03 -2.09
C ARG A 99 9.55 8.48 -3.46
N ASN A 100 9.94 9.74 -3.57
CA ASN A 100 10.61 10.25 -4.76
C ASN A 100 12.03 9.66 -4.84
N ARG A 101 12.35 8.92 -5.90
CA ARG A 101 13.64 8.23 -6.05
C ARG A 101 14.83 9.18 -6.10
N LYS A 102 14.63 10.36 -6.67
CA LYS A 102 15.70 11.32 -6.97
C LYS A 102 16.14 12.07 -5.73
N ASN A 103 15.20 12.59 -4.94
CA ASN A 103 15.51 13.39 -3.75
C ASN A 103 15.28 12.66 -2.41
N GLY A 104 14.62 11.49 -2.44
CA GLY A 104 14.35 10.69 -1.25
C GLY A 104 13.23 11.21 -0.36
N ILE A 105 12.58 12.32 -0.70
CA ILE A 105 11.41 12.83 0.04
C ILE A 105 10.33 11.75 0.02
N THR A 106 9.79 11.47 1.20
CA THR A 106 8.86 10.36 1.42
C THR A 106 7.57 10.87 2.05
N SER A 107 6.43 10.55 1.43
CA SER A 107 5.12 10.81 2.00
C SER A 107 4.48 9.49 2.42
N VAL A 108 3.98 9.44 3.66
CA VAL A 108 3.31 8.26 4.24
C VAL A 108 1.91 8.68 4.66
N ALA A 109 0.94 7.80 4.44
CA ALA A 109 -0.45 7.96 4.86
C ALA A 109 -0.99 6.68 5.48
N HIS A 110 -1.93 6.85 6.42
CA HIS A 110 -2.78 5.78 6.91
C HIS A 110 -4.18 5.94 6.30
N MET A 111 -4.44 5.19 5.22
CA MET A 111 -5.70 5.26 4.49
C MET A 111 -6.70 4.26 5.05
N ASP A 112 -7.91 4.72 5.37
CA ASP A 112 -8.92 3.92 6.07
C ASP A 112 -10.23 3.75 5.33
N SER A 113 -10.40 4.38 4.16
CA SER A 113 -11.64 4.30 3.38
C SER A 113 -11.41 4.68 1.92
N PRO A 114 -12.02 3.98 0.95
CA PRO A 114 -11.95 4.33 -0.48
C PRO A 114 -12.29 5.80 -0.78
N ASN A 115 -13.23 6.38 -0.03
CA ASN A 115 -13.74 7.74 -0.24
C ASN A 115 -12.70 8.85 -0.04
N ILE A 116 -11.59 8.58 0.65
CA ILE A 116 -10.54 9.58 0.92
C ILE A 116 -9.35 9.45 -0.03
N VAL A 117 -9.26 8.35 -0.78
CA VAL A 117 -8.08 7.97 -1.56
C VAL A 117 -7.72 9.04 -2.59
N ASP A 118 -8.70 9.47 -3.40
CA ASP A 118 -8.46 10.43 -4.49
C ASP A 118 -7.86 11.75 -3.96
N LYS A 119 -8.52 12.35 -2.97
CA LYS A 119 -8.08 13.61 -2.36
C LYS A 119 -6.79 13.44 -1.56
N GLY A 120 -6.65 12.33 -0.83
CA GLY A 120 -5.46 12.03 -0.05
C GLY A 120 -4.21 11.92 -0.93
N LEU A 121 -4.31 11.16 -2.02
CA LEU A 121 -3.23 11.03 -3.00
C LEU A 121 -2.89 12.38 -3.66
N ASP A 122 -3.88 13.16 -4.07
CA ASP A 122 -3.64 14.51 -4.60
C ASP A 122 -2.87 15.40 -3.62
N GLN A 123 -3.27 15.38 -2.35
CA GLN A 123 -2.62 16.15 -1.29
C GLN A 123 -1.19 15.67 -1.04
N MET A 124 -0.96 14.36 -0.97
CA MET A 124 0.37 13.77 -0.83
C MET A 124 1.28 14.21 -1.98
N LEU A 125 0.88 13.95 -3.23
CA LEU A 125 1.68 14.25 -4.43
C LEU A 125 1.98 15.76 -4.53
N SER A 126 0.99 16.62 -4.25
CA SER A 126 1.18 18.07 -4.28
C SER A 126 2.20 18.61 -3.27
N SER A 127 2.53 17.85 -2.23
CA SER A 127 3.39 18.30 -1.14
C SER A 127 4.90 18.12 -1.39
N PHE A 128 5.30 17.33 -2.38
CA PHE A 128 6.72 17.09 -2.68
C PHE A 128 7.08 16.86 -4.15
N ILE A 129 6.10 16.82 -5.05
CA ILE A 129 6.40 16.80 -6.48
C ILE A 129 6.61 18.23 -6.94
N ASP A 130 7.84 18.53 -7.35
CA ASP A 130 8.11 19.76 -8.09
C ASP A 130 7.46 19.61 -9.46
N ARG A 131 6.57 20.53 -9.84
CA ARG A 131 5.66 20.43 -11.00
C ARG A 131 6.37 20.42 -12.38
N CYS A 132 7.66 20.16 -12.41
CA CYS A 132 8.54 20.33 -13.55
C CYS A 132 9.15 19.02 -14.09
N LEU A 133 8.96 17.84 -13.45
CA LEU A 133 9.68 16.62 -13.88
C LEU A 133 8.90 15.31 -13.82
N ASP A 134 9.34 14.46 -14.75
CA ASP A 134 9.12 13.03 -14.99
C ASP A 134 9.61 12.16 -13.82
N ASP A 135 9.19 12.50 -12.59
CA ASP A 135 9.71 11.89 -11.37
C ASP A 135 9.23 10.43 -11.21
N ASP A 136 10.19 9.53 -10.99
CA ASP A 136 9.93 8.14 -10.64
C ASP A 136 9.67 8.01 -9.14
N LEU A 137 8.49 7.49 -8.79
CA LEU A 137 8.01 7.37 -7.42
C LEU A 137 7.98 5.91 -7.00
N ASP A 138 8.74 5.55 -5.96
CA ASP A 138 8.61 4.24 -5.32
C ASP A 138 7.32 4.18 -4.50
N VAL A 139 6.58 3.09 -4.64
CA VAL A 139 5.31 2.87 -3.92
C VAL A 139 5.38 1.62 -3.05
N HIS A 140 4.90 1.74 -1.81
CA HIS A 140 4.74 0.64 -0.87
C HIS A 140 3.33 0.65 -0.28
N MET A 141 2.67 -0.50 -0.31
CA MET A 141 1.35 -0.75 0.29
C MET A 141 1.44 -1.92 1.27
N ILE A 142 1.08 -1.68 2.53
CA ILE A 142 1.15 -2.66 3.62
C ILE A 142 -0.08 -2.51 4.53
N GLY A 143 -0.58 -3.61 5.07
CA GLY A 143 -1.78 -3.62 5.92
C GLY A 143 -2.93 -4.28 5.18
N SER A 144 -4.16 -4.11 5.65
CA SER A 144 -5.35 -4.74 5.08
C SER A 144 -5.30 -6.28 5.14
N PHE A 145 -6.43 -6.97 5.20
CA PHE A 145 -6.49 -8.43 5.19
C PHE A 145 -7.76 -8.90 4.47
N GLU A 146 -7.91 -10.19 4.24
CA GLU A 146 -9.15 -10.74 3.68
C GLU A 146 -10.26 -10.71 4.74
N ASP A 147 -11.03 -9.61 4.77
CA ASP A 147 -12.04 -9.31 5.79
C ASP A 147 -13.47 -9.80 5.45
N SER A 148 -13.66 -10.35 4.25
CA SER A 148 -14.89 -11.00 3.81
C SER A 148 -14.68 -12.51 3.66
N SER A 149 -15.60 -13.33 4.17
CA SER A 149 -15.58 -14.77 3.91
C SER A 149 -16.03 -15.06 2.46
N PRO A 150 -15.45 -16.06 1.77
CA PRO A 150 -15.95 -16.50 0.48
C PRO A 150 -17.28 -17.26 0.57
N ASP A 151 -17.88 -17.39 1.76
CA ASP A 151 -18.93 -18.38 2.02
C ASP A 151 -20.03 -17.87 2.97
N HIS A 152 -20.97 -17.10 2.42
CA HIS A 152 -22.32 -16.95 2.98
C HIS A 152 -23.37 -16.95 1.86
N GLY A 153 -23.88 -18.15 1.54
CA GLY A 153 -25.28 -18.31 1.14
C GLY A 153 -25.54 -18.81 -0.28
N SER A 154 -25.62 -20.13 -0.41
CA SER A 154 -26.49 -20.83 -1.37
C SER A 154 -27.87 -20.17 -1.50
N ASP A 155 -28.40 -20.20 -2.73
CA ASP A 155 -29.76 -19.80 -3.17
C ASP A 155 -29.94 -18.38 -3.73
N LYS A 156 -29.21 -18.02 -4.79
CA LYS A 156 -29.80 -17.24 -5.89
C LYS A 156 -29.40 -17.78 -7.25
N SER A 157 -30.39 -18.39 -7.90
CA SER A 157 -30.44 -18.61 -9.33
C SER A 157 -30.31 -17.27 -10.08
N GLY A 158 -29.23 -17.08 -10.83
CA GLY A 158 -29.18 -16.08 -11.90
C GLY A 158 -27.87 -15.28 -11.95
N SER A 159 -27.22 -15.33 -13.12
CA SER A 159 -26.07 -14.54 -13.60
C SER A 159 -24.71 -14.75 -12.92
N GLU A 160 -23.82 -15.41 -13.65
CA GLU A 160 -22.37 -15.35 -13.49
C GLU A 160 -21.87 -13.91 -13.72
N SER A 161 -21.67 -13.13 -12.65
CA SER A 161 -20.85 -11.92 -12.66
C SER A 161 -20.48 -11.50 -11.23
N ASP A 162 -19.19 -11.55 -10.88
CA ASP A 162 -18.48 -10.64 -9.95
C ASP A 162 -19.00 -10.30 -8.54
N GLU A 163 -19.90 -11.07 -7.90
CA GLU A 163 -20.54 -10.65 -6.64
C GLU A 163 -19.85 -11.01 -5.30
N ASN A 164 -18.58 -11.46 -5.23
CA ASN A 164 -17.99 -11.93 -3.94
C ASN A 164 -16.66 -11.27 -3.49
N LEU A 165 -16.36 -10.03 -3.92
CA LEU A 165 -15.20 -9.26 -3.45
C LEU A 165 -15.60 -7.99 -2.65
N ASP A 166 -16.65 -8.11 -1.83
CA ASP A 166 -17.34 -6.98 -1.18
C ASP A 166 -16.73 -6.54 0.17
N GLY A 167 -15.51 -7.00 0.49
CA GLY A 167 -14.79 -6.64 1.71
C GLY A 167 -14.26 -5.20 1.69
N HIS A 168 -14.27 -4.53 2.84
CA HIS A 168 -13.76 -3.15 2.97
C HIS A 168 -12.29 -3.08 2.54
N SER A 169 -11.51 -4.07 2.96
CA SER A 169 -10.10 -4.19 2.65
C SER A 169 -9.83 -4.33 1.14
N PHE A 170 -10.63 -5.12 0.42
CA PHE A 170 -10.49 -5.26 -1.02
C PHE A 170 -10.84 -3.95 -1.74
N SER A 171 -11.99 -3.35 -1.39
CA SER A 171 -12.44 -2.08 -1.96
C SER A 171 -11.42 -0.96 -1.78
N LEU A 172 -10.81 -0.85 -0.60
CA LEU A 172 -9.76 0.15 -0.32
C LEU A 172 -8.51 -0.08 -1.17
N CYS A 173 -8.02 -1.32 -1.24
CA CYS A 173 -6.85 -1.65 -2.04
C CYS A 173 -7.08 -1.38 -3.53
N SER A 174 -8.23 -1.82 -4.08
CA SER A 174 -8.58 -1.61 -5.49
C SER A 174 -8.66 -0.12 -5.81
N LYS A 175 -9.35 0.65 -4.97
CA LYS A 175 -9.47 2.10 -5.15
C LYS A 175 -8.10 2.81 -5.17
N ILE A 176 -7.15 2.40 -4.33
CA ILE A 176 -5.77 2.96 -4.36
C ILE A 176 -5.10 2.67 -5.71
N ILE A 177 -5.17 1.42 -6.19
CA ILE A 177 -4.56 1.04 -7.47
C ILE A 177 -5.20 1.79 -8.64
N GLU A 178 -6.53 1.84 -8.70
CA GLU A 178 -7.28 2.59 -9.71
C GLU A 178 -6.86 4.06 -9.74
N THR A 179 -6.83 4.72 -8.58
CA THR A 179 -6.44 6.13 -8.51
C THR A 179 -5.01 6.31 -9.03
N LEU A 180 -4.05 5.44 -8.69
CA LEU A 180 -2.67 5.53 -9.21
C LEU A 180 -2.57 5.29 -10.72
N MET A 181 -3.44 4.45 -11.30
CA MET A 181 -3.48 4.23 -12.75
C MET A 181 -3.97 5.45 -13.52
N MET A 182 -4.87 6.23 -12.92
CA MET A 182 -5.44 7.46 -13.51
C MET A 182 -4.49 8.67 -13.43
N LYS A 183 -3.38 8.54 -12.70
CA LYS A 183 -2.38 9.58 -12.49
C LYS A 183 -1.27 9.50 -13.54
N GLU A 184 -0.75 10.67 -13.94
CA GLU A 184 0.28 10.80 -14.99
C GLU A 184 1.66 10.36 -14.49
N GLU A 185 1.89 10.44 -13.18
CA GLU A 185 3.15 10.09 -12.52
C GLU A 185 3.53 8.61 -12.71
N LYS A 186 4.83 8.33 -12.59
CA LYS A 186 5.39 6.98 -12.74
C LYS A 186 5.52 6.31 -11.37
N PHE A 187 4.62 5.38 -11.08
CA PHE A 187 4.58 4.66 -9.81
C PHE A 187 5.26 3.30 -9.93
N HIS A 188 6.42 3.16 -9.31
CA HIS A 188 7.17 1.92 -9.27
C HIS A 188 6.87 1.16 -7.99
N PHE A 189 6.04 0.12 -8.09
CA PHE A 189 5.71 -0.69 -6.93
C PHE A 189 6.93 -1.48 -6.45
N GLN A 190 7.31 -1.22 -5.20
CA GLN A 190 8.40 -1.90 -4.50
C GLN A 190 7.87 -2.94 -3.52
N THR A 191 6.68 -2.73 -2.96
CA THR A 191 6.07 -3.66 -1.99
C THR A 191 4.55 -3.59 -2.08
N LEU A 192 3.91 -4.75 -2.14
CA LEU A 192 2.44 -4.90 -2.10
C LEU A 192 2.09 -6.06 -1.16
N CYS A 193 2.08 -5.78 0.13
CA CYS A 193 1.79 -6.75 1.20
C CYS A 193 0.41 -6.43 1.80
N VAL A 194 -0.63 -6.78 1.05
CA VAL A 194 -2.04 -6.55 1.41
C VAL A 194 -2.87 -7.81 1.19
N LEU A 195 -4.09 -7.86 1.75
CA LEU A 195 -5.05 -8.94 1.54
C LEU A 195 -4.42 -10.33 1.79
N ALA A 196 -4.51 -11.27 0.84
CA ALA A 196 -3.92 -12.61 0.95
C ALA A 196 -2.45 -12.61 1.40
N HIS A 197 -1.67 -11.60 1.02
CA HIS A 197 -0.26 -11.51 1.39
C HIS A 197 -0.03 -11.09 2.84
N ASN A 198 -1.00 -10.43 3.47
CA ASN A 198 -0.96 -9.95 4.85
C ASN A 198 -1.94 -10.69 5.78
N THR A 199 -2.76 -11.60 5.24
CA THR A 199 -3.72 -12.42 6.00
C THR A 199 -3.01 -13.60 6.65
N LYS A 200 -3.31 -13.85 7.93
CA LYS A 200 -2.88 -15.05 8.64
C LYS A 200 -4.10 -15.71 9.24
N LYS A 201 -4.33 -16.98 8.92
CA LYS A 201 -5.47 -17.71 9.47
C LYS A 201 -5.08 -18.41 10.77
N ASP A 202 -5.92 -18.32 11.78
CA ASP A 202 -5.79 -19.12 13.00
C ASP A 202 -6.22 -20.58 12.75
N SER A 203 -6.18 -21.41 13.81
CA SER A 203 -6.58 -22.82 13.72
C SER A 203 -8.07 -23.04 13.40
N GLU A 204 -8.90 -22.03 13.62
CA GLU A 204 -10.34 -22.05 13.35
C GLU A 204 -10.66 -21.50 11.95
N GLY A 205 -9.65 -20.98 11.25
CA GLY A 205 -9.78 -20.39 9.92
C GLY A 205 -10.14 -18.90 9.94
N ASN A 206 -10.15 -18.26 11.10
CA ASN A 206 -10.36 -16.81 11.22
C ASN A 206 -9.10 -16.08 10.75
N ALA A 207 -9.29 -14.99 10.00
CA ALA A 207 -8.22 -14.11 9.53
C ALA A 207 -7.69 -13.18 10.62
#